data_AF-A0A3P7HXJ4-F1
#
_entry.id   AF-A0A3P7HXJ4-F1
#
_cell.length_a   1.000
_cell.length_b   1.000
_cell.length_c   1.000
_cell.angle_alpha   90.00
_cell.angle_beta   90.00
_cell.angle_gamma   90.00
#
_symmetry.space_group_name_H-M   'P 1'
#
loop_
_entity.id
_entity.type
_entity.pdbx_description
1 polymer ?
#
loop_
_entity_poly.entity_id
_entity_poly.type
_entity_poly.pdbx_seq_one_letter_code
_entity_poly.pdbx_strand_id
1 'polypeptide(L)'
;MCHGKSPSERVKLKANAEIPIDGVKVAIDQSVCDETIIISDIFNLSEMDALELVLSGESQKIHFDCLSRGLIAVVCYYDVHRLLALLLRTMLEWDKESAHEGLREFIEQNFVQRTLFQHLLQLQASFNVTSEFHMLSQPHVNGLGGPRHQNLLRGVIEEIRENTAEALYSLCEWGAEHANEFLIDIYPILKGVPLAEKFASHHLSAWICLLKLTSSAVLSQSK
;
A
#
# COMPACT_ATOMS: atom_id res chain seq x y z
N MET A 1 10.95 -5.94 0.64
CA MET A 1 10.93 -5.29 1.96
C MET A 1 11.47 -3.90 1.75
N CYS A 2 10.62 -2.88 1.73
CA CYS A 2 11.07 -1.50 1.58
C CYS A 2 11.75 -1.07 2.88
N HIS A 3 13.04 -0.76 2.81
CA HIS A 3 13.77 -0.24 3.96
C HIS A 3 13.50 1.26 4.07
N GLY A 4 13.48 1.81 5.29
CA GLY A 4 13.42 3.26 5.47
C GLY A 4 14.68 3.94 4.94
N LYS A 5 14.67 5.28 4.88
CA LYS A 5 15.80 6.09 4.41
C LYS A 5 17.13 5.68 5.06
N SER A 6 18.19 5.62 4.26
CA SER A 6 19.54 5.25 4.66
C SER A 6 20.50 6.40 4.37
N PRO A 7 20.83 7.24 5.38
CA PRO A 7 21.79 8.33 5.20
C PRO A 7 23.14 7.87 4.64
N SER A 8 23.52 6.62 4.91
CA SER A 8 24.75 6.01 4.41
C SER A 8 24.71 5.71 2.90
N GLU A 9 23.55 5.35 2.36
CA GLU A 9 23.35 5.14 0.91
C GLU A 9 23.21 6.47 0.19
N ARG A 10 22.59 7.46 0.82
CA ARG A 10 22.50 8.81 0.29
C ARG A 10 23.84 9.46 -0.01
N VAL A 11 24.84 9.20 0.83
CA VAL A 11 26.22 9.67 0.60
C VAL A 11 26.89 8.94 -0.58
N LYS A 12 26.44 7.72 -0.91
CA LYS A 12 26.95 6.92 -2.03
C LYS A 12 26.32 7.32 -3.37
N LEU A 13 25.12 7.89 -3.37
CA LEU A 13 24.48 8.50 -4.54
C LEU A 13 25.26 9.73 -4.98
N LYS A 14 26.17 9.54 -5.93
CA LYS A 14 26.94 10.60 -6.58
C LYS A 14 26.85 10.44 -8.08
N ALA A 15 26.67 11.55 -8.79
CA ALA A 15 26.71 11.54 -10.24
C ALA A 15 28.04 10.98 -10.75
N ASN A 16 27.98 10.22 -11.84
CA ASN A 16 29.11 9.51 -12.45
C ASN A 16 29.74 8.43 -11.57
N ALA A 17 29.09 8.03 -10.47
CA ALA A 17 29.44 6.82 -9.74
C ALA A 17 28.84 5.58 -10.43
N GLU A 18 29.56 4.46 -10.35
CA GLU A 18 29.01 3.15 -10.65
C GLU A 18 28.37 2.60 -9.37
N ILE A 19 27.04 2.46 -9.36
CA ILE A 19 26.33 1.84 -8.23
C ILE A 19 26.07 0.37 -8.56
N PRO A 20 26.49 -0.58 -7.70
CA PRO A 20 26.14 -1.98 -7.85
C PRO A 20 24.67 -2.20 -7.47
N ILE A 21 23.86 -2.63 -8.43
CA ILE A 21 22.47 -3.06 -8.25
C ILE A 21 22.41 -4.52 -8.69
N ASP A 22 22.06 -5.43 -7.77
CA ASP A 22 22.02 -6.89 -8.02
C ASP A 22 23.28 -7.47 -8.70
N GLY A 23 24.44 -6.92 -8.34
CA GLY A 23 25.74 -7.35 -8.90
C GLY A 23 26.08 -6.75 -10.26
N VAL A 24 25.21 -5.95 -10.86
CA VAL A 24 25.45 -5.18 -12.08
C VAL A 24 25.80 -3.74 -11.72
N LYS A 25 26.87 -3.21 -12.31
CA LYS A 25 27.26 -1.81 -12.12
C LYS A 25 26.50 -0.91 -13.09
N VAL A 26 25.72 0.01 -12.55
CA VAL A 26 24.96 1.00 -13.33
C VAL A 26 25.61 2.37 -13.14
N ALA A 27 25.97 3.01 -14.27
CA ALA A 27 26.42 4.40 -14.27
C ALA A 27 25.19 5.31 -14.20
N ILE A 28 25.16 6.20 -13.20
CA ILE A 28 24.05 7.13 -13.00
C ILE A 28 24.49 8.58 -13.22
N ASP A 29 23.64 9.34 -13.91
CA ASP A 29 23.85 10.78 -14.09
C ASP A 29 23.25 11.58 -12.92
N GLN A 30 23.50 12.89 -12.92
CA GLN A 30 22.98 13.77 -11.86
C GLN A 30 21.46 13.80 -11.80
N SER A 31 20.78 13.69 -12.95
CA SER A 31 19.33 13.75 -13.02
C SER A 31 18.66 12.50 -12.41
N VAL A 32 19.27 11.32 -12.55
CA VAL A 32 18.85 10.10 -11.86
C VAL A 32 19.07 10.21 -10.35
N CYS A 33 20.21 10.78 -9.92
CA CYS A 33 20.46 11.04 -8.49
C CYS A 33 19.38 11.94 -7.89
N ASP A 34 19.07 13.06 -8.56
CA ASP A 34 18.11 14.04 -8.07
C ASP A 34 16.70 13.44 -7.96
N GLU A 35 16.27 12.69 -8.98
CA GLU A 35 14.98 12.00 -8.96
C GLU A 35 14.92 10.90 -7.89
N THR A 36 16.02 10.16 -7.69
CA THR A 36 16.13 9.14 -6.64
C THR A 36 15.95 9.75 -5.26
N ILE A 37 16.59 10.89 -5.00
CA ILE A 37 16.47 11.65 -3.75
C ILE A 37 15.01 12.09 -3.52
N ILE A 38 14.35 12.60 -4.57
CA ILE A 38 12.94 13.03 -4.48
C ILE A 38 12.03 11.83 -4.18
N ILE A 39 12.19 10.72 -4.89
CA ILE A 39 11.39 9.49 -4.73
C ILE A 39 11.61 8.86 -3.35
N SER A 40 12.87 8.75 -2.92
CA SER A 40 13.22 8.32 -1.56
C SER A 40 12.57 9.21 -0.51
N ASP A 41 12.57 10.53 -0.74
CA ASP A 41 12.04 11.47 0.24
C ASP A 41 10.53 11.42 0.39
N ILE A 42 9.81 11.36 -0.73
CA ILE A 42 8.34 11.43 -0.73
C ILE A 42 7.70 10.12 -0.30
N PHE A 43 8.28 8.97 -0.67
CA PHE A 43 7.75 7.65 -0.32
C PHE A 43 8.46 7.00 0.88
N ASN A 44 9.42 7.71 1.49
CA ASN A 44 10.21 7.21 2.61
C ASN A 44 10.91 5.87 2.32
N LEU A 45 11.45 5.73 1.11
CA LEU A 45 12.18 4.55 0.66
C LEU A 45 13.68 4.71 0.94
N SER A 46 14.37 3.58 1.09
CA SER A 46 15.82 3.55 1.01
C SER A 46 16.27 4.09 -0.34
N GLU A 47 17.47 4.64 -0.37
CA GLU A 47 18.04 5.24 -1.57
C GLU A 47 18.26 4.20 -2.67
N MET A 48 18.53 2.94 -2.32
CA MET A 48 18.61 1.84 -3.30
C MET A 48 17.24 1.44 -3.85
N ASP A 49 16.22 1.27 -2.99
CA ASP A 49 14.85 0.96 -3.44
C ASP A 49 14.31 2.09 -4.34
N ALA A 50 14.59 3.35 -3.98
CA ALA A 50 14.21 4.52 -4.78
C ALA A 50 14.96 4.56 -6.12
N LEU A 51 16.24 4.20 -6.14
CA LEU A 51 17.04 4.17 -7.37
C LEU A 51 16.51 3.10 -8.33
N GLU A 52 16.26 1.89 -7.84
CA GLU A 52 15.66 0.80 -8.61
C GLU A 52 14.31 1.19 -9.19
N LEU A 53 13.49 1.92 -8.42
CA LEU A 53 12.20 2.41 -8.86
C LEU A 53 12.32 3.48 -9.97
N VAL A 54 13.30 4.40 -9.86
CA VAL A 54 13.59 5.39 -10.92
C VAL A 54 14.08 4.72 -12.19
N LEU A 55 14.98 3.75 -12.08
CA LEU A 55 15.50 2.97 -13.22
C LEU A 55 14.41 2.10 -13.86
N SER A 56 13.50 1.56 -13.05
CA SER A 56 12.29 0.89 -13.54
C SER A 56 11.45 1.87 -14.36
N GLY A 57 11.23 3.08 -13.87
CA GLY A 57 10.57 4.15 -14.62
C GLY A 57 11.24 4.47 -15.96
N GLU A 58 12.58 4.48 -16.01
CA GLU A 58 13.36 4.68 -17.24
C GLU A 58 13.10 3.53 -18.24
N SER A 59 13.18 2.28 -17.79
CA SER A 59 12.94 1.09 -18.64
C SER A 59 11.51 1.02 -19.18
N GLN A 60 10.53 1.51 -18.41
CA GLN A 60 9.11 1.47 -18.74
C GLN A 60 8.68 2.61 -19.66
N LYS A 61 9.56 3.59 -19.97
CA LYS A 61 9.26 4.71 -20.88
C LYS A 61 8.62 4.30 -22.21
N ILE A 62 9.00 3.14 -22.75
CA ILE A 62 8.45 2.63 -24.01
C ILE A 62 6.94 2.38 -23.97
N HIS A 63 6.35 2.24 -22.78
CA HIS A 63 4.92 2.00 -22.58
C HIS A 63 4.14 3.29 -22.23
N PHE A 64 4.84 4.39 -21.99
CA PHE A 64 4.24 5.65 -21.54
C PHE A 64 4.66 6.81 -22.45
N ASP A 65 3.77 7.19 -23.36
CA ASP A 65 3.99 8.37 -24.19
C ASP A 65 4.06 9.64 -23.35
N CYS A 66 5.13 10.42 -23.54
CA CYS A 66 5.29 11.77 -22.99
C CYS A 66 5.32 11.89 -21.45
N LEU A 67 5.62 10.80 -20.72
CA LEU A 67 5.90 10.88 -19.28
C LEU A 67 7.41 10.86 -19.01
N SER A 68 7.85 11.64 -18.03
CA SER A 68 9.22 11.54 -17.51
C SER A 68 9.37 10.26 -16.69
N ARG A 69 10.60 9.74 -16.58
CA ARG A 69 10.86 8.53 -15.80
C ARG A 69 10.45 8.68 -14.33
N GLY A 70 10.61 9.85 -13.72
CA GLY A 70 10.16 10.12 -12.36
C GLY A 70 8.62 10.01 -12.20
N LEU A 71 7.84 10.47 -13.18
CA LEU A 71 6.38 10.27 -13.16
C LEU A 71 6.02 8.79 -13.32
N ILE A 72 6.73 8.07 -14.19
CA ILE A 72 6.52 6.62 -14.36
C ILE A 72 6.91 5.88 -13.08
N ALA A 73 7.98 6.27 -12.40
CA ALA A 73 8.40 5.72 -11.11
C ALA A 73 7.32 5.90 -10.03
N VAL A 74 6.63 7.04 -10.00
CA VAL A 74 5.45 7.27 -9.14
C VAL A 74 4.34 6.27 -9.47
N VAL A 75 4.02 6.05 -10.75
CA VAL A 75 3.02 5.03 -11.15
C VAL A 75 3.45 3.64 -10.69
N CYS A 76 4.70 3.24 -10.96
CA CYS A 76 5.24 1.94 -10.56
C CYS A 76 5.18 1.73 -9.04
N TYR A 77 5.43 2.77 -8.24
CA TYR A 77 5.30 2.71 -6.78
C TYR A 77 3.90 2.28 -6.37
N TYR A 78 2.88 2.99 -6.87
CA TYR A 78 1.50 2.66 -6.52
C TYR A 78 1.07 1.32 -7.12
N ASP A 79 1.53 0.96 -8.32
CA ASP A 79 1.18 -0.32 -8.94
C ASP A 79 1.73 -1.52 -8.16
N VAL A 80 2.94 -1.43 -7.62
CA VAL A 80 3.47 -2.47 -6.71
C VAL A 80 2.60 -2.62 -5.47
N HIS A 81 2.16 -1.53 -4.86
CA HIS A 81 1.27 -1.57 -3.69
C HIS A 81 -0.11 -2.13 -4.04
N ARG A 82 -0.61 -1.83 -5.25
CA ARG A 82 -1.85 -2.40 -5.78
C ARG A 82 -1.75 -3.91 -5.94
N LEU A 83 -0.65 -4.42 -6.49
CA LEU A 83 -0.41 -5.85 -6.62
C LEU A 83 -0.25 -6.53 -5.26
N LEU A 84 0.43 -5.91 -4.29
CA LEU A 84 0.53 -6.43 -2.93
C LEU A 84 -0.84 -6.52 -2.24
N ALA A 85 -1.66 -5.46 -2.35
CA ALA A 85 -3.02 -5.46 -1.80
C ALA A 85 -3.90 -6.53 -2.47
N LEU A 86 -3.80 -6.68 -3.79
CA LEU A 86 -4.51 -7.70 -4.56
C LEU A 86 -4.11 -9.12 -4.13
N LEU A 87 -2.82 -9.38 -3.95
CA LEU A 87 -2.31 -10.68 -3.49
C LEU A 87 -2.83 -11.00 -2.09
N LEU A 88 -2.73 -10.06 -1.16
CA LEU A 88 -3.25 -10.23 0.20
C LEU A 88 -4.75 -10.55 0.19
N ARG A 89 -5.53 -9.76 -0.55
CA ARG A 89 -6.97 -10.01 -0.71
C ARG A 89 -7.22 -11.42 -1.25
N THR A 90 -6.56 -11.78 -2.34
CA THR A 90 -6.78 -13.07 -3.01
C THR A 90 -6.44 -14.25 -2.08
N MET A 91 -5.38 -14.14 -1.28
CA MET A 91 -5.03 -15.17 -0.29
C MET A 91 -6.09 -15.30 0.81
N LEU A 92 -6.64 -14.18 1.29
CA LEU A 92 -7.67 -14.15 2.33
C LEU A 92 -9.08 -14.48 1.78
N GLU A 93 -9.31 -14.37 0.48
CA GLU A 93 -10.56 -14.81 -0.17
C GLU A 93 -10.66 -16.33 -0.31
N TRP A 94 -9.56 -17.06 -0.11
CA TRP A 94 -9.62 -18.51 -0.12
C TRP A 94 -10.53 -19.01 0.99
N ASP A 95 -11.33 -20.00 0.66
CA ASP A 95 -12.23 -20.61 1.62
C ASP A 95 -11.42 -21.42 2.63
N LYS A 96 -11.55 -21.02 3.90
CA LYS A 96 -10.82 -21.58 5.04
C LYS A 96 -11.04 -23.08 5.19
N GLU A 97 -12.23 -23.58 4.85
CA GLU A 97 -12.59 -24.98 5.03
C GLU A 97 -12.06 -25.88 3.90
N SER A 98 -11.99 -25.37 2.68
CA SER A 98 -11.45 -26.11 1.53
C SER A 98 -9.93 -25.99 1.35
N ALA A 99 -9.27 -25.05 2.04
CA ALA A 99 -7.82 -24.88 1.99
C ALA A 99 -7.08 -26.09 2.60
N HIS A 100 -6.00 -26.51 1.94
CA HIS A 100 -5.09 -27.53 2.48
C HIS A 100 -4.52 -27.08 3.84
N GLU A 101 -4.39 -28.00 4.79
CA GLU A 101 -4.00 -27.71 6.19
C GLU A 101 -2.75 -26.84 6.31
N GLY A 102 -1.64 -27.23 5.68
CA GLY A 102 -0.40 -26.45 5.75
C GLY A 102 -0.51 -25.03 5.16
N LEU A 103 -1.42 -24.81 4.22
CA LEU A 103 -1.69 -23.49 3.68
C LEU A 103 -2.57 -22.67 4.61
N ARG A 104 -3.58 -23.30 5.23
CA ARG A 104 -4.42 -22.69 6.26
C ARG A 104 -3.56 -22.19 7.43
N GLU A 105 -2.68 -23.05 7.95
CA GLU A 105 -1.76 -22.71 9.04
C GLU A 105 -0.82 -21.56 8.64
N PHE A 106 -0.29 -21.60 7.41
CA PHE A 106 0.53 -20.50 6.90
C PHE A 106 -0.23 -19.18 6.88
N ILE A 107 -1.48 -19.16 6.40
CA ILE A 107 -2.29 -17.95 6.36
C ILE A 107 -2.61 -17.44 7.77
N GLU A 108 -3.04 -18.33 8.66
CA GLU A 108 -3.37 -17.99 10.04
C GLU A 108 -2.18 -17.39 10.79
N GLN A 109 -1.00 -18.01 10.66
CA GLN A 109 0.21 -17.57 11.37
C GLN A 109 0.78 -16.26 10.81
N ASN A 110 0.71 -16.03 9.50
CA ASN A 110 1.41 -14.91 8.86
C ASN A 110 0.51 -13.70 8.59
N PHE A 111 -0.79 -13.90 8.37
CA PHE A 111 -1.71 -12.82 7.96
C PHE A 111 -2.86 -12.61 8.94
N VAL A 112 -3.32 -13.63 9.65
CA VAL A 112 -4.44 -13.50 10.60
C VAL A 112 -3.96 -12.94 11.94
N GLN A 113 -3.53 -11.66 11.91
CA GLN A 113 -2.94 -10.97 13.05
C GLN A 113 -3.64 -9.64 13.32
N ARG A 114 -3.77 -9.29 14.60
CA ARG A 114 -4.30 -7.98 15.03
C ARG A 114 -3.52 -6.80 14.47
N THR A 115 -2.20 -6.92 14.35
CA THR A 115 -1.33 -5.89 13.77
C THR A 115 -1.67 -5.60 12.31
N LEU A 116 -1.90 -6.65 11.50
CA LEU A 116 -2.34 -6.48 10.11
C LEU A 116 -3.73 -5.84 10.06
N PHE A 117 -4.65 -6.30 10.90
CA PHE A 117 -6.01 -5.73 11.00
C PHE A 117 -5.98 -4.22 11.30
N GLN A 118 -5.20 -3.81 12.31
CA GLN A 118 -5.02 -2.41 12.67
C GLN A 118 -4.38 -1.59 11.54
N HIS A 119 -3.39 -2.16 10.85
CA HIS A 119 -2.75 -1.49 9.73
C HIS A 119 -3.72 -1.25 8.57
N LEU A 120 -4.53 -2.25 8.20
CA LEU A 120 -5.55 -2.11 7.16
C LEU A 120 -6.62 -1.08 7.54
N LEU A 121 -7.06 -1.03 8.80
CA LEU A 121 -7.95 0.03 9.29
C LEU A 121 -7.33 1.42 9.17
N GLN A 122 -6.06 1.55 9.55
CA GLN A 122 -5.33 2.82 9.42
C GLN A 122 -5.25 3.26 7.96
N LEU A 123 -4.93 2.33 7.04
CA LEU A 123 -4.90 2.62 5.59
C LEU A 123 -6.25 3.14 5.09
N GLN A 124 -7.37 2.54 5.51
CA GLN A 124 -8.70 3.03 5.11
C GLN A 124 -8.93 4.49 5.53
N ALA A 125 -8.46 4.86 6.72
CA ALA A 125 -8.59 6.21 7.26
C ALA A 125 -7.64 7.23 6.60
N SER A 126 -6.38 6.87 6.36
CA SER A 126 -5.35 7.84 5.96
C SER A 126 -4.98 7.83 4.47
N PHE A 127 -5.12 6.71 3.77
CA PHE A 127 -4.64 6.55 2.40
C PHE A 127 -5.77 6.76 1.38
N ASN A 128 -5.88 7.94 0.77
CA ASN A 128 -6.90 8.26 -0.23
C ASN A 128 -6.40 9.18 -1.33
N VAL A 129 -7.16 9.27 -2.44
CA VAL A 129 -6.75 10.11 -3.57
C VAL A 129 -6.47 11.55 -3.16
N THR A 130 -7.21 12.10 -2.20
CA THR A 130 -6.98 13.46 -1.71
C THR A 130 -5.66 13.57 -0.94
N SER A 131 -5.37 12.65 -0.01
CA SER A 131 -4.11 12.65 0.76
C SER A 131 -2.90 12.43 -0.14
N GLU A 132 -3.00 11.45 -1.05
CA GLU A 132 -1.92 11.07 -1.95
C GLU A 132 -1.66 12.17 -2.98
N PHE A 133 -2.70 12.78 -3.56
CA PHE A 133 -2.50 13.89 -4.48
C PHE A 133 -1.93 15.11 -3.77
N HIS A 134 -2.37 15.39 -2.54
CA HIS A 134 -1.79 16.46 -1.75
C HIS A 134 -0.29 16.23 -1.50
N MET A 135 0.11 15.01 -1.14
CA MET A 135 1.50 14.62 -0.99
C MET A 135 2.29 14.78 -2.31
N LEU A 136 1.75 14.32 -3.44
CA LEU A 136 2.43 14.41 -4.74
C LEU A 136 2.48 15.83 -5.33
N SER A 137 1.57 16.71 -4.90
CA SER A 137 1.49 18.11 -5.34
C SER A 137 2.54 19.03 -4.72
N GLN A 138 3.36 18.52 -3.79
CA GLN A 138 4.39 19.31 -3.13
C GLN A 138 5.36 19.93 -4.17
N PRO A 139 5.74 21.22 -4.05
CA PRO A 139 6.48 21.94 -5.10
C PRO A 139 7.82 21.31 -5.50
N HIS A 140 8.47 20.59 -4.57
CA HIS A 140 9.75 19.91 -4.80
C HIS A 140 9.60 18.50 -5.38
N VAL A 141 8.38 17.93 -5.40
CA VAL A 141 8.10 16.59 -5.92
C VAL A 141 7.62 16.68 -7.36
N ASN A 142 6.64 17.56 -7.61
CA ASN A 142 5.93 17.64 -8.89
C ASN A 142 5.50 16.26 -9.42
N GLY A 143 5.04 15.38 -8.51
CA GLY A 143 4.67 14.00 -8.81
C GLY A 143 3.34 13.88 -9.55
N LEU A 144 2.60 14.99 -9.66
CA LEU A 144 1.40 15.09 -10.47
C LEU A 144 1.74 15.62 -11.86
N GLY A 145 1.79 14.71 -12.85
CA GLY A 145 1.83 15.06 -14.26
C GLY A 145 0.51 15.65 -14.80
N GLY A 146 0.33 15.58 -16.12
CA GLY A 146 -0.89 16.04 -16.78
C GLY A 146 -2.15 15.20 -16.45
N PRO A 147 -3.34 15.58 -16.95
CA PRO A 147 -4.61 14.95 -16.61
C PRO A 147 -4.66 13.43 -16.83
N ARG A 148 -4.00 12.94 -17.89
CA ARG A 148 -3.91 11.49 -18.18
C ARG A 148 -3.18 10.73 -17.05
N HIS A 149 -2.07 11.30 -16.56
CA HIS A 149 -1.30 10.72 -15.46
C HIS A 149 -2.09 10.75 -14.16
N GLN A 150 -2.76 11.87 -13.87
CA GLN A 150 -3.60 12.00 -12.68
C GLN A 150 -4.75 10.98 -12.68
N ASN A 151 -5.41 10.76 -13.82
CA ASN A 151 -6.47 9.74 -13.92
C ASN A 151 -5.93 8.32 -13.69
N LEU A 152 -4.75 8.01 -14.20
CA LEU A 152 -4.09 6.72 -13.95
C LEU A 152 -3.81 6.53 -12.45
N LEU A 153 -3.19 7.52 -11.79
CA LEU A 153 -2.91 7.45 -10.36
C LEU A 153 -4.17 7.31 -9.52
N ARG A 154 -5.23 8.05 -9.88
CA ARG A 154 -6.53 7.95 -9.21
C ARG A 154 -7.05 6.53 -9.24
N GLY A 155 -7.09 5.90 -10.41
CA GLY A 155 -7.56 4.52 -10.57
C GLY A 155 -6.74 3.54 -9.74
N VAL A 156 -5.41 3.62 -9.80
CA VAL A 156 -4.52 2.73 -9.03
C VAL A 156 -4.70 2.92 -7.51
N ILE A 157 -4.84 4.16 -7.04
CA ILE A 157 -5.07 4.46 -5.61
C ILE A 157 -6.45 3.95 -5.14
N GLU A 158 -7.49 4.12 -5.96
CA GLU A 158 -8.83 3.61 -5.67
C GLU A 158 -8.82 2.07 -5.64
N GLU A 159 -8.16 1.41 -6.59
CA GLU A 159 -7.97 -0.05 -6.57
C GLU A 159 -7.21 -0.55 -5.33
N ILE A 160 -6.17 0.16 -4.86
CA ILE A 160 -5.49 -0.20 -3.60
C ILE A 160 -6.47 -0.14 -2.42
N ARG A 161 -7.29 0.92 -2.34
CA ARG A 161 -8.28 1.08 -1.26
C ARG A 161 -9.32 -0.02 -1.28
N GLU A 162 -9.81 -0.38 -2.46
CA GLU A 162 -10.78 -1.46 -2.64
C GLU A 162 -10.19 -2.81 -2.22
N ASN A 163 -9.01 -3.16 -2.74
CA ASN A 163 -8.34 -4.42 -2.41
C ASN A 163 -8.01 -4.53 -0.91
N THR A 164 -7.56 -3.45 -0.28
CA THR A 164 -7.27 -3.45 1.17
C THR A 164 -8.54 -3.50 2.03
N ALA A 165 -9.65 -2.92 1.56
CA ALA A 165 -10.94 -3.03 2.23
C ALA A 165 -11.47 -4.47 2.15
N GLU A 166 -11.43 -5.09 0.97
CA GLU A 166 -11.85 -6.49 0.79
C GLU A 166 -10.97 -7.44 1.60
N ALA A 167 -9.65 -7.25 1.60
CA ALA A 167 -8.73 -8.01 2.46
C ALA A 167 -9.08 -7.88 3.95
N LEU A 168 -9.39 -6.66 4.41
CA LEU A 168 -9.83 -6.40 5.79
C LEU A 168 -11.12 -7.16 6.12
N TYR A 169 -12.07 -7.24 5.20
CA TYR A 169 -13.33 -7.95 5.40
C TYR A 169 -13.13 -9.47 5.45
N SER A 170 -12.32 -10.01 4.56
CA SER A 170 -11.97 -11.44 4.56
C SER A 170 -11.18 -11.81 5.83
N LEU A 171 -10.32 -10.90 6.31
CA LEU A 171 -9.59 -11.07 7.56
C LEU A 171 -10.53 -11.23 8.78
N CYS A 172 -11.68 -10.55 8.80
CA CYS A 172 -12.69 -10.75 9.86
C CYS A 172 -13.28 -12.16 9.86
N GLU A 173 -13.40 -12.79 8.69
CA GLU A 173 -13.93 -14.16 8.56
C GLU A 173 -12.88 -15.19 8.95
N TRP A 174 -11.63 -15.00 8.51
CA TRP A 174 -10.51 -15.87 8.90
C TRP A 174 -10.18 -15.80 10.40
N GLY A 175 -10.23 -14.59 10.96
CA GLY A 175 -9.83 -14.26 12.33
C GLY A 175 -10.95 -14.37 13.36
N ALA A 176 -11.88 -15.31 13.22
CA ALA A 176 -12.99 -15.48 14.15
C ALA A 176 -12.55 -15.61 15.63
N GLU A 177 -11.43 -16.26 15.88
CA GLU A 177 -10.83 -16.40 17.22
C GLU A 177 -10.35 -15.05 17.80
N HIS A 178 -9.97 -14.11 16.94
CA HIS A 178 -9.51 -12.76 17.30
C HIS A 178 -10.62 -11.72 17.30
N ALA A 179 -11.89 -12.12 17.12
CA ALA A 179 -13.00 -11.20 16.91
C ALA A 179 -13.14 -10.15 18.02
N ASN A 180 -12.96 -10.54 19.28
CA ASN A 180 -13.01 -9.59 20.41
C ASN A 180 -11.92 -8.52 20.33
N GLU A 181 -10.71 -8.89 19.92
CA GLU A 181 -9.61 -7.93 19.77
C GLU A 181 -9.86 -6.97 18.61
N PHE A 182 -10.36 -7.49 17.48
CA PHE A 182 -10.69 -6.67 16.32
C PHE A 182 -11.84 -5.70 16.63
N LEU A 183 -12.86 -6.16 17.37
CA LEU A 183 -13.95 -5.30 17.82
C LEU A 183 -13.46 -4.15 18.72
N ILE A 184 -12.51 -4.41 19.63
CA ILE A 184 -11.90 -3.37 20.48
C ILE A 184 -11.26 -2.26 19.63
N ASP A 185 -10.66 -2.60 18.48
CA ASP A 185 -10.03 -1.62 17.59
C ASP A 185 -11.06 -0.87 16.72
N ILE A 186 -12.21 -1.48 16.40
CA ILE A 186 -13.29 -0.86 15.62
C ILE A 186 -14.11 0.13 16.45
N TYR A 187 -14.43 -0.21 17.71
CA TYR A 187 -15.35 0.59 18.54
C TYR A 187 -14.98 2.08 18.66
N PRO A 188 -13.71 2.46 18.90
CA PRO A 188 -13.31 3.85 18.96
C PRO A 188 -13.59 4.61 17.65
N ILE A 189 -13.38 3.96 16.50
CA ILE A 189 -13.62 4.53 15.17
C ILE A 189 -15.12 4.83 15.02
N LEU A 190 -15.98 3.85 15.32
CA LEU A 190 -17.43 4.00 15.17
C LEU A 190 -18.04 4.98 16.18
N LYS A 191 -17.52 5.04 17.40
CA LYS A 191 -17.95 6.00 18.42
C LYS A 191 -17.55 7.45 18.05
N GLY A 192 -16.47 7.60 17.30
CA GLY A 192 -15.97 8.90 16.83
C GLY A 192 -16.76 9.49 15.66
N VAL A 193 -17.69 8.74 15.04
CA VAL A 193 -18.44 9.19 13.86
C VAL A 193 -19.33 10.38 14.23
N PRO A 194 -19.13 11.57 13.63
CA PRO A 194 -19.99 12.73 13.88
C PRO A 194 -21.40 12.48 13.32
N LEU A 195 -22.43 12.70 14.14
CA LEU A 195 -23.84 12.47 13.76
C LEU A 195 -24.32 13.34 12.58
N ALA A 196 -23.62 14.43 12.27
CA ALA A 196 -24.01 15.42 11.27
C ALA A 196 -23.19 15.34 9.97
N GLU A 197 -22.17 14.48 9.89
CA GLU A 197 -21.31 14.39 8.71
C GLU A 197 -21.73 13.26 7.77
N LYS A 198 -21.41 13.42 6.48
CA LYS A 198 -21.55 12.33 5.51
C LYS A 198 -20.67 11.16 5.94
N PHE A 199 -21.20 9.94 5.85
CA PHE A 199 -20.44 8.72 6.10
C PHE A 199 -19.18 8.69 5.22
N ALA A 200 -18.02 8.89 5.84
CA ALA A 200 -16.74 8.70 5.19
C ALA A 200 -16.51 7.22 4.89
N SER A 201 -15.76 6.92 3.82
CA SER A 201 -15.49 5.54 3.37
C SER A 201 -14.82 4.68 4.45
N HIS A 202 -13.95 5.25 5.28
CA HIS A 202 -13.31 4.50 6.38
C HIS A 202 -14.28 4.11 7.51
N HIS A 203 -15.29 4.93 7.79
CA HIS A 203 -16.36 4.58 8.71
C HIS A 203 -17.19 3.41 8.15
N LEU A 204 -17.46 3.40 6.84
CA LEU A 204 -18.16 2.30 6.18
C LEU A 204 -17.38 0.98 6.32
N SER A 205 -16.06 0.99 6.11
CA SER A 205 -15.22 -0.20 6.31
C SER A 205 -15.30 -0.72 7.75
N ALA A 206 -15.23 0.17 8.74
CA ALA A 206 -15.38 -0.20 10.15
C ALA A 206 -16.77 -0.80 10.46
N TRP A 207 -17.83 -0.25 9.87
CA TRP A 207 -19.19 -0.80 10.01
C TRP A 207 -19.33 -2.19 9.37
N ILE A 208 -18.77 -2.40 8.18
CA ILE A 208 -18.78 -3.72 7.52
C ILE A 208 -18.02 -4.75 8.36
N CYS A 209 -16.87 -4.37 8.93
CA CYS A 209 -16.12 -5.25 9.83
C CYS A 209 -16.94 -5.62 11.08
N LEU A 210 -17.61 -4.65 11.70
CA LEU A 210 -18.49 -4.92 12.84
C LEU A 210 -19.58 -5.94 12.49
N LEU A 211 -20.24 -5.77 11.33
CA LEU A 211 -21.27 -6.70 10.85
C LEU A 211 -20.71 -8.11 10.61
N LYS A 212 -19.53 -8.23 9.98
CA LYS A 212 -18.90 -9.53 9.74
C LYS A 212 -18.49 -10.22 11.04
N LEU A 213 -17.86 -9.49 11.96
CA LEU A 213 -17.39 -10.04 13.24
C LEU A 213 -18.52 -10.45 14.18
N THR A 214 -19.68 -9.81 14.07
CA THR A 214 -20.88 -10.15 14.85
C THR A 214 -21.82 -11.09 14.11
N SER A 215 -21.46 -11.53 12.90
CA SER A 215 -22.26 -12.48 12.13
C SER A 215 -22.28 -13.86 12.79
N SER A 216 -23.37 -14.61 12.57
CA SER A 216 -23.52 -15.95 13.14
C SER A 216 -22.45 -16.92 12.67
N ALA A 217 -21.90 -16.73 11.46
CA ALA A 217 -20.82 -17.54 10.92
C ALA A 217 -19.57 -17.42 11.78
N VAL A 218 -19.13 -16.19 12.07
CA VAL A 218 -17.95 -15.91 12.90
C VAL A 218 -18.17 -16.33 14.35
N LEU A 219 -19.32 -16.00 14.94
CA LEU A 219 -19.66 -16.35 16.32
C LEU A 219 -19.81 -17.86 16.56
N SER A 220 -20.10 -18.64 15.51
CA SER A 220 -20.16 -20.10 15.62
C SER A 220 -18.77 -20.75 15.70
N GLN A 221 -17.75 -20.10 15.16
CA GLN A 221 -16.36 -20.57 15.11
C GLN A 221 -15.53 -20.16 16.34
N SER A 222 -15.96 -19.13 17.08
CA SER A 222 -15.24 -18.60 18.25
C SER A 222 -15.53 -19.36 19.57
N LYS A 223 -15.95 -20.63 19.51
CA LYS A 223 -16.36 -21.44 20.67
C LYS A 223 -15.29 -22.42 21.14
#